data_AF-A0A4U7D6R5-F1
#
_entry.id   AF-A0A4U7D6R5-F1
#
_cell.length_a   1.000
_cell.length_b   1.000
_cell.length_c   1.000
_cell.angle_alpha   90.00
_cell.angle_beta   90.00
_cell.angle_gamma   90.00
#
_symmetry.space_group_name_H-M   'P 1'
#
loop_
_entity.id
_entity.type
_entity.pdbx_description
1 polymer ?
#
loop_
_entity_poly.entity_id
_entity_poly.type
_entity_poly.pdbx_seq_one_letter_code
_entity_poly.pdbx_strand_id
1 'polypeptide(L)'
;MDLSESTVRDRARAYAETEPLYDVERQHVETVPKTFASDEYGRRDAQWIVRWYFRRYLGEYPDRERREREDAFRDNDFGDV
;
A
#
# COMPACT_ATOMS: atom_id res chain seq x y z
N MET A 1 1.65 -24.49 -5.02
CA MET A 1 2.85 -24.10 -4.25
C MET A 1 2.76 -24.80 -2.91
N ASP A 2 3.84 -25.44 -2.46
CA ASP A 2 3.92 -25.97 -1.09
C ASP A 2 4.26 -24.82 -0.14
N LEU A 3 3.40 -24.57 0.86
CA LEU A 3 3.55 -23.44 1.77
C LEU A 3 4.39 -23.87 2.98
N SER A 4 5.67 -23.53 2.95
CA SER A 4 6.63 -23.77 4.03
C SER A 4 7.30 -22.47 4.46
N GLU A 5 7.87 -22.45 5.67
CA GLU A 5 8.61 -21.28 6.18
C GLU A 5 9.74 -20.87 5.22
N SER A 6 10.50 -21.84 4.69
CA SER A 6 11.56 -21.59 3.72
C SER A 6 11.02 -20.91 2.46
N THR A 7 9.92 -21.43 1.91
CA THR A 7 9.27 -20.83 0.73
C THR A 7 8.84 -19.40 1.01
N VAL A 8 8.27 -19.11 2.18
CA VAL A 8 7.89 -17.74 2.56
C VAL A 8 9.10 -16.81 2.64
N ARG A 9 10.18 -17.25 3.31
CA ARG A 9 11.41 -16.45 3.46
C ARG A 9 12.06 -16.15 2.11
N ASP A 10 12.12 -17.14 1.23
CA ASP A 10 12.72 -16.97 -0.09
C ASP A 10 11.88 -16.04 -0.98
N ARG A 11 10.54 -16.14 -0.93
CA ARG A 11 9.67 -15.21 -1.66
C ARG A 11 9.70 -13.79 -1.08
N ALA A 12 9.83 -13.65 0.23
CA ALA A 12 10.01 -12.34 0.86
C ALA A 12 11.33 -11.67 0.43
N ARG A 13 12.43 -12.44 0.38
CA ARG A 13 13.73 -11.95 -0.13
C ARG A 13 13.63 -11.53 -1.60
N ALA A 14 13.08 -12.40 -2.44
CA ALA A 14 12.89 -12.10 -3.86
C ALA A 14 12.04 -10.84 -4.06
N TYR A 15 10.95 -10.68 -3.30
CA TYR A 15 10.11 -9.49 -3.34
C TYR A 15 10.90 -8.23 -3.01
N ALA A 16 11.68 -8.25 -1.93
CA ALA A 16 12.51 -7.11 -1.50
C ALA A 16 13.56 -6.70 -2.56
N GLU A 17 14.05 -7.65 -3.35
CA GLU A 17 15.03 -7.40 -4.41
C GLU A 17 14.38 -6.87 -5.71
N THR A 18 13.15 -7.27 -6.00
CA THR A 18 12.50 -6.97 -7.29
C THR A 18 11.52 -5.80 -7.26
N GLU A 19 10.92 -5.49 -6.11
CA GLU A 19 9.89 -4.47 -6.00
C GLU A 19 10.51 -3.06 -5.93
N PRO A 20 10.31 -2.20 -6.95
CA PRO A 20 10.92 -0.87 -6.99
C PRO A 20 10.54 0.04 -5.81
N LEU A 21 9.38 -0.18 -5.20
CA LEU A 21 8.89 0.64 -4.09
C LEU A 21 9.15 0.01 -2.71
N TYR A 22 9.90 -1.10 -2.63
CA TYR A 22 10.07 -1.87 -1.40
C TYR A 22 10.56 -1.02 -0.22
N ASP A 23 11.55 -0.14 -0.42
CA ASP A 23 12.07 0.72 0.65
C ASP A 23 11.01 1.71 1.16
N VAL A 24 10.19 2.24 0.25
CA VAL A 24 9.07 3.14 0.60
C VAL A 24 8.01 2.36 1.37
N GLU A 25 7.65 1.16 0.90
CA GLU A 25 6.69 0.29 1.58
C GLU A 25 7.16 -0.08 2.99
N ARG A 26 8.40 -0.52 3.13
CA ARG A 26 8.99 -0.86 4.44
C ARG A 26 8.90 0.31 5.41
N GLN A 27 9.25 1.51 4.96
CA GLN A 27 9.13 2.72 5.78
C GLN A 27 7.68 3.00 6.17
N HIS A 28 6.75 3.00 5.20
CA HIS A 28 5.37 3.37 5.44
C HIS A 28 4.62 2.36 6.32
N VAL A 29 4.97 1.07 6.26
CA VAL A 29 4.45 0.05 7.19
C VAL A 29 4.78 0.38 8.65
N GLU A 30 5.91 1.03 8.92
CA GLU A 30 6.32 1.41 10.28
C GLU A 30 5.76 2.77 10.74
N THR A 31 5.59 3.71 9.81
CA THR A 31 5.25 5.11 10.13
C THR A 31 3.75 5.39 10.02
N VAL A 32 3.09 4.94 8.94
CA VAL A 32 1.70 5.29 8.64
C VAL A 32 0.74 4.87 9.77
N PRO A 33 0.82 3.65 10.35
CA PRO A 33 -0.06 3.29 11.46
C PRO A 33 0.05 4.25 12.65
N LYS A 34 1.25 4.78 12.93
CA LYS A 34 1.47 5.73 14.03
C LYS A 34 0.88 7.09 13.70
N THR A 35 1.06 7.58 12.48
CA THR A 35 0.49 8.85 12.00
C THR A 35 -1.04 8.85 12.02
N PHE A 36 -1.66 7.72 11.64
CA PHE A 36 -3.11 7.56 11.75
C PHE A 36 -3.57 7.49 13.21
N ALA A 37 -2.79 6.83 14.08
CA ALA A 37 -3.11 6.77 15.51
C ALA A 37 -2.96 8.12 16.21
N SER A 38 -2.11 9.03 15.72
CA SER A 38 -1.96 10.38 16.25
C SER A 38 -2.95 11.40 15.67
N ASP A 39 -3.75 11.02 14.67
CA ASP A 39 -4.62 11.93 13.90
C ASP A 39 -3.85 13.05 13.17
N GLU A 40 -2.53 12.87 12.95
CA GLU A 40 -1.64 13.82 12.28
C GLU A 40 -1.43 13.45 10.80
N TYR A 41 -2.38 12.74 10.19
CA TYR A 41 -2.25 12.29 8.80
C TYR A 41 -2.83 13.32 7.84
N GLY A 42 -2.12 13.54 6.74
CA GLY A 42 -2.62 14.32 5.64
C GLY A 42 -3.33 13.44 4.61
N ARG A 43 -3.98 14.10 3.66
CA ARG A 43 -4.59 13.46 2.49
C ARG A 43 -3.62 12.57 1.70
N ARG A 44 -2.32 12.89 1.68
CA ARG A 44 -1.31 12.09 0.98
C ARG A 44 -1.05 10.75 1.67
N ASP A 45 -1.04 10.73 3.00
CA ASP A 45 -0.85 9.49 3.78
C ASP A 45 -2.02 8.53 3.53
N ALA A 46 -3.25 9.05 3.53
CA ALA A 46 -4.43 8.28 3.19
C ALA A 46 -4.50 7.87 1.71
N GLN A 47 -4.09 8.74 0.78
CA GLN A 47 -3.99 8.39 -0.64
C GLN A 47 -2.99 7.27 -0.88
N TRP A 48 -1.89 7.26 -0.14
CA TRP A 48 -0.88 6.21 -0.24
C TRP A 48 -1.48 4.84 0.07
N ILE A 49 -2.33 4.72 1.10
CA ILE A 49 -3.00 3.47 1.45
C ILE A 49 -3.92 2.97 0.32
N VAL A 50 -4.71 3.86 -0.29
CA VAL A 50 -5.59 3.51 -1.42
C VAL A 50 -4.77 2.99 -2.59
N ARG A 51 -3.66 3.67 -2.94
CA ARG A 51 -2.78 3.23 -4.04
C ARG A 51 -2.06 1.93 -3.71
N TRP A 52 -1.58 1.80 -2.48
CA TRP A 52 -0.86 0.63 -2.02
C TRP A 52 -1.74 -0.63 -2.03
N TYR A 53 -3.02 -0.52 -1.67
CA TYR A 53 -3.99 -1.62 -1.78
C TYR A 53 -4.00 -2.26 -3.17
N PHE A 54 -4.03 -1.46 -4.23
CA PHE A 54 -4.04 -1.96 -5.60
C PHE A 54 -2.68 -2.49 -6.07
N ARG A 55 -1.55 -1.98 -5.54
CA ARG A 55 -0.22 -2.53 -5.84
C ARG A 55 -0.05 -3.97 -5.36
N ARG A 56 -0.76 -4.35 -4.30
CA ARG A 56 -0.69 -5.68 -3.70
C ARG A 56 -1.62 -6.70 -4.35
N TYR A 57 -2.24 -6.36 -5.48
CA TYR A 57 -3.14 -7.28 -6.17
C TYR A 57 -2.37 -8.46 -6.76
N LEU A 58 -2.70 -9.67 -6.31
CA LEU A 58 -2.13 -10.91 -6.83
C LEU A 58 -3.08 -11.49 -7.89
N GLY A 59 -2.75 -11.35 -9.16
CA GLY A 59 -3.55 -11.87 -10.28
C GLY A 59 -3.81 -10.82 -11.36
N GLU A 60 -4.97 -10.91 -12.01
CA GLU A 60 -5.38 -9.94 -13.04
C GLU A 60 -5.57 -8.55 -12.41
N TYR A 61 -4.69 -7.62 -12.74
CA TYR A 61 -4.67 -6.28 -12.16
C TYR A 61 -5.94 -5.48 -12.50
N PRO A 62 -6.77 -5.09 -11.52
CA PRO A 62 -8.06 -4.46 -11.77
C PRO A 62 -7.91 -2.95 -12.02
N ASP A 63 -7.31 -2.57 -13.15
CA ASP A 63 -6.98 -1.16 -13.42
C ASP A 63 -8.21 -0.24 -13.44
N ARG A 64 -9.36 -0.73 -13.93
CA ARG A 64 -10.61 0.05 -13.93
C ARG A 64 -11.07 0.34 -12.50
N GLU A 65 -11.16 -0.67 -11.65
CA GLU A 65 -11.58 -0.50 -10.26
C GLU A 65 -10.61 0.41 -9.50
N ARG A 66 -9.29 0.23 -9.73
CA ARG A 66 -8.29 1.12 -9.15
C ARG A 66 -8.56 2.58 -9.49
N ARG A 67 -8.78 2.91 -10.76
CA ARG A 67 -9.06 4.30 -11.19
C ARG A 67 -10.31 4.83 -10.52
N GLU A 68 -11.39 4.05 -10.53
CA GLU A 68 -12.66 4.44 -9.89
C GLU A 68 -12.48 4.72 -8.39
N ARG A 69 -11.70 3.91 -7.67
CA ARG A 69 -11.42 4.13 -6.24
C ARG A 69 -10.47 5.28 -5.97
N GLU A 70 -9.43 5.46 -6.79
CA GLU A 70 -8.51 6.60 -6.66
C GLU A 70 -9.20 7.93 -6.97
N ASP A 71 -10.13 7.95 -7.92
CA ASP A 71 -10.94 9.12 -8.26
C ASP A 71 -11.96 9.40 -7.14
N ALA A 72 -12.69 8.39 -6.66
CA ALA A 72 -13.59 8.55 -5.52
C ALA A 72 -12.87 9.07 -4.27
N PHE A 73 -11.66 8.57 -3.98
CA PHE A 73 -10.84 9.09 -2.89
C PHE A 73 -10.39 10.54 -3.14
N ARG A 74 -10.16 10.92 -4.40
CA ARG A 74 -9.82 12.31 -4.75
C ARG A 74 -10.97 13.27 -4.46
N ASP A 75 -12.20 12.81 -4.55
CA ASP A 75 -13.37 13.67 -4.34
C ASP A 75 -13.80 13.76 -2.86
N ASN A 76 -13.16 12.99 -1.96
CA ASN A 76 -13.40 13.09 -0.53
C ASN A 76 -13.01 14.47 0.02
N ASP A 77 -13.93 15.05 0.80
CA ASP A 77 -13.63 16.19 1.65
C ASP A 77 -12.67 15.74 2.76
N PHE A 78 -11.55 16.45 2.91
CA PHE A 78 -10.51 16.14 3.89
C PHE A 78 -10.48 17.15 5.04
N GLY A 79 -11.40 18.13 5.05
CA GLY A 79 -11.41 19.23 6.00
C GLY A 79 -10.20 20.16 5.84
N ASP A 80 -10.28 21.33 6.49
CA ASP A 80 -9.10 22.15 6.75
C ASP A 80 -8.40 21.53 7.98
N VAL A 81 -7.24 20.91 7.76
CA VAL A 81 -6.38 20.35 8.82
C VAL A 81 -5.68 21.46 9.58
#